data_AF-A0AAV5JYX5-F1
#
_entry.id   AF-A0AAV5JYX5-F1
#
_cell.length_a   1.000
_cell.length_b   1.000
_cell.length_c   1.000
_cell.angle_alpha   90.00
_cell.angle_beta   90.00
_cell.angle_gamma   90.00
#
_symmetry.space_group_name_H-M   'P 1'
#
loop_
_entity.id
_entity.type
_entity.pdbx_description
1 polymer ?
#
loop_
_entity_poly.entity_id
_entity_poly.type
_entity_poly.pdbx_seq_one_letter_code
_entity_poly.pdbx_strand_id
1 'polypeptide(L)'
;MTGDDRRGARSRIKSNEDDSIGKIKPNLKLRQGRSRADGRPLRILITNLKVVLGFSILAFLIIFFTIEHLMNQAEEAQTARVVTPFPAPKIMDLPQSQGEHKESLYWGTYHPHVYFGIRSRTPRSLIAGLMWIGL
;
A
#
# COMPACT_ATOMS: atom_id res chain seq x y z
N MET A 1 55.17 -15.36 -62.88
CA MET A 1 55.97 -14.69 -63.94
C MET A 1 54.92 -14.04 -64.84
N THR A 2 54.82 -12.73 -65.01
CA THR A 2 55.85 -11.74 -65.31
C THR A 2 55.28 -10.36 -64.98
N GLY A 3 56.04 -9.50 -64.30
CA GLY A 3 55.71 -8.10 -64.15
C GLY A 3 56.13 -7.30 -65.39
N ASP A 4 55.57 -6.11 -65.57
CA ASP A 4 56.27 -5.04 -66.29
C ASP A 4 55.83 -3.69 -65.74
N ASP A 5 56.79 -3.04 -65.09
CA ASP A 5 56.85 -1.62 -64.80
C ASP A 5 56.92 -0.81 -66.10
N ARG A 6 56.43 0.45 -66.09
CA ARG A 6 57.26 1.64 -66.45
C ARG A 6 56.48 2.97 -66.55
N ARG A 7 57.04 3.96 -65.82
CA ARG A 7 57.23 5.40 -66.13
C ARG A 7 56.01 6.33 -66.01
N GLY A 8 56.02 7.49 -65.35
CA GLY A 8 57.10 8.30 -64.77
C GLY A 8 57.23 9.68 -65.44
N ALA A 9 56.91 10.78 -64.73
CA ALA A 9 57.41 12.17 -64.84
C ALA A 9 56.53 13.06 -63.92
N ARG A 10 56.93 13.63 -62.78
CA ARG A 10 58.09 14.44 -62.34
C ARG A 10 58.09 15.88 -62.89
N SER A 11 57.54 16.80 -62.10
CA SER A 11 57.88 18.23 -62.06
C SER A 11 57.32 18.83 -60.76
N ARG A 12 57.92 19.76 -60.03
CA ARG A 12 59.27 20.31 -59.87
C ARG A 12 59.12 21.27 -58.69
N ILE A 13 60.07 21.20 -57.77
CA ILE A 13 60.25 21.92 -56.50
C ILE A 13 60.07 23.45 -56.61
N LYS A 14 59.52 24.08 -55.56
CA LYS A 14 60.01 25.38 -55.07
C LYS A 14 59.94 25.47 -53.55
N SER A 15 61.12 25.53 -52.95
CA SER A 15 61.45 25.76 -51.55
C SER A 15 61.36 27.25 -51.21
N ASN A 16 61.10 27.56 -49.93
CA ASN A 16 61.56 28.75 -49.21
C ASN A 16 61.51 28.44 -47.70
N GLU A 17 62.68 28.14 -47.14
CA GLU A 17 63.13 28.34 -45.75
C GLU A 17 63.54 29.83 -45.61
N ASP A 18 63.52 30.56 -44.49
CA ASP A 18 63.45 30.33 -43.04
C ASP A 18 62.87 31.62 -42.40
N ASP A 19 62.28 31.56 -41.20
CA ASP A 19 62.87 32.16 -39.99
C ASP A 19 61.97 31.93 -38.77
N SER A 20 62.60 31.89 -37.61
CA SER A 20 62.16 31.28 -36.36
C SER A 20 61.64 32.31 -35.34
N ILE A 21 61.14 31.77 -34.21
CA ILE A 21 60.89 32.41 -32.90
C ILE A 21 59.42 32.75 -32.56
N GLY A 22 58.83 31.84 -31.77
CA GLY A 22 58.19 32.22 -30.49
C GLY A 22 56.69 32.49 -30.49
N LYS A 23 55.90 31.52 -29.99
CA LYS A 23 55.04 31.67 -28.79
C LYS A 23 54.21 30.41 -28.49
N ILE A 24 54.26 30.03 -27.23
CA ILE A 24 53.58 28.92 -26.55
C ILE A 24 52.06 29.14 -26.52
N LYS A 25 51.25 28.14 -26.92
CA LYS A 25 49.92 27.81 -26.34
C LYS A 25 49.57 26.32 -26.57
N PRO A 26 49.31 25.51 -25.53
CA PRO A 26 48.81 24.15 -25.71
C PRO A 26 47.31 24.18 -25.97
N ASN A 27 46.88 23.77 -27.17
CA ASN A 27 45.47 23.52 -27.47
C ASN A 27 45.11 22.11 -26.98
N LEU A 28 44.54 22.00 -25.79
CA LEU A 28 43.88 20.77 -25.32
C LEU A 28 42.59 20.55 -26.12
N LYS A 29 42.71 19.94 -27.31
CA LYS A 29 41.57 19.34 -27.99
C LYS A 29 41.26 18.00 -27.31
N LEU A 30 40.43 18.07 -26.28
CA LEU A 30 39.75 16.91 -25.71
C LEU A 30 38.86 16.30 -26.80
N ARG A 31 39.41 15.31 -27.50
CA ARG A 31 38.70 14.52 -28.51
C ARG A 31 37.73 13.61 -27.77
N GLN A 32 36.55 14.15 -27.46
CA GLN A 32 35.44 13.41 -26.87
C GLN A 32 35.04 12.30 -27.85
N GLY A 33 35.52 11.09 -27.54
CA GLY A 33 35.18 9.85 -28.22
C GLY A 33 33.68 9.63 -28.10
N ARG A 34 33.02 9.63 -29.26
CA ARG A 34 31.60 9.46 -29.45
C ARG A 34 31.24 8.01 -29.16
N SER A 35 30.85 7.71 -27.92
CA SER A 35 30.22 6.43 -27.57
C SER A 35 28.86 6.37 -28.23
N ARG A 36 28.75 5.61 -29.33
CA ARG A 36 27.48 5.12 -29.85
C ARG A 36 26.79 4.33 -28.73
N ALA A 37 25.83 4.95 -28.06
CA ALA A 37 24.78 4.23 -27.35
C ALA A 37 23.65 4.05 -28.35
N ASP A 38 23.48 2.80 -28.76
CA ASP A 38 22.48 2.35 -29.71
C ASP A 38 21.04 2.67 -29.26
N GLY A 39 20.17 2.74 -30.26
CA GLY A 39 18.85 3.32 -30.18
C GLY A 39 17.84 2.63 -29.26
N ARG A 40 16.98 3.50 -28.73
CA ARG A 40 15.55 3.32 -28.36
C ARG A 40 15.21 2.59 -27.05
N PRO A 41 15.09 3.34 -25.95
CA PRO A 41 14.18 2.98 -24.85
C PRO A 41 13.13 4.06 -24.50
N LEU A 42 12.94 5.10 -25.34
CA LEU A 42 12.07 6.25 -24.97
C LEU A 42 10.62 6.17 -25.48
N ARG A 43 10.28 5.25 -26.39
CA ARG A 43 8.89 5.15 -26.91
C ARG A 43 7.99 4.26 -26.06
N ILE A 44 8.53 3.22 -25.43
CA ILE A 44 7.80 2.31 -24.53
C ILE A 44 7.44 3.03 -23.23
N LEU A 45 8.33 3.89 -22.71
CA LEU A 45 8.07 4.70 -21.52
C LEU A 45 6.95 5.72 -21.69
N ILE A 46 6.74 6.30 -22.89
CA ILE A 46 5.70 7.33 -23.12
C ILE A 46 4.31 6.71 -23.33
N THR A 47 4.22 5.58 -24.04
CA THR A 47 2.96 4.81 -24.15
C THR A 47 2.59 4.20 -22.81
N ASN A 48 3.58 3.69 -22.07
CA ASN A 48 3.37 3.25 -20.70
C ASN A 48 3.08 4.41 -19.76
N LEU A 49 3.58 5.63 -19.99
CA LEU A 49 3.26 6.78 -19.13
C LEU A 49 1.77 7.12 -19.20
N LYS A 50 1.16 7.14 -20.39
CA LYS A 50 -0.30 7.34 -20.51
C LYS A 50 -1.10 6.20 -19.90
N VAL A 51 -0.64 4.95 -20.06
CA VAL A 51 -1.29 3.76 -19.48
C VAL A 51 -1.15 3.75 -17.95
N VAL A 52 0.02 4.03 -17.41
CA VAL A 52 0.31 4.16 -15.97
C VAL A 52 -0.44 5.35 -15.38
N LEU A 53 -0.53 6.48 -16.08
CA LEU A 53 -1.32 7.63 -15.67
C LEU A 53 -2.81 7.26 -15.64
N GLY A 54 -3.30 6.53 -16.65
CA GLY A 54 -4.67 6.02 -16.68
C GLY A 54 -4.98 5.05 -15.55
N PHE A 55 -4.09 4.08 -15.29
CA PHE A 55 -4.21 3.16 -14.15
C PHE A 55 -4.12 3.88 -12.81
N SER A 56 -3.27 4.89 -12.70
CA SER A 56 -3.16 5.73 -11.49
C SER A 56 -4.44 6.52 -11.24
N ILE A 57 -5.04 7.10 -12.29
CA ILE A 57 -6.31 7.82 -12.19
C ILE A 57 -7.44 6.86 -11.84
N LEU A 58 -7.48 5.69 -12.49
CA LEU A 58 -8.48 4.67 -12.20
C LEU A 58 -8.36 4.13 -10.77
N ALA A 59 -7.14 3.84 -10.31
CA ALA A 59 -6.88 3.43 -8.94
C ALA A 59 -7.28 4.53 -7.95
N PHE A 60 -6.98 5.80 -8.24
CA PHE A 60 -7.39 6.93 -7.42
C PHE A 60 -8.92 7.05 -7.32
N LEU A 61 -9.64 6.89 -8.45
CA LEU A 61 -11.10 6.91 -8.48
C LEU A 61 -11.69 5.73 -7.70
N ILE A 62 -11.13 4.53 -7.82
CA ILE A 62 -11.56 3.35 -7.07
C ILE A 62 -11.34 3.59 -5.57
N ILE A 63 -10.17 4.07 -5.16
CA ILE A 63 -9.86 4.37 -3.76
C ILE A 63 -10.82 5.44 -3.22
N PHE A 64 -11.00 6.54 -3.96
CA PHE A 64 -11.94 7.60 -3.60
C PHE A 64 -13.37 7.07 -3.46
N PHE A 65 -13.82 6.26 -4.42
CA PHE A 65 -15.14 5.62 -4.38
C PHE A 65 -15.28 4.67 -3.19
N THR A 66 -14.25 3.89 -2.85
CA THR A 66 -14.30 3.02 -1.67
C THR A 66 -14.36 3.81 -0.37
N ILE A 67 -13.67 4.95 -0.27
CA ILE A 67 -13.71 5.82 0.91
C ILE A 67 -15.10 6.45 1.04
N GLU A 68 -15.63 7.02 -0.04
CA GLU A 68 -16.99 7.57 -0.08
C GLU A 68 -18.04 6.50 0.23
N HIS A 69 -17.93 5.31 -0.37
CA HIS A 69 -18.85 4.21 -0.11
C HIS A 69 -18.80 3.75 1.35
N LEU A 70 -17.60 3.65 1.93
CA LEU A 70 -17.43 3.27 3.34
C LEU A 70 -17.94 4.37 4.30
N MET A 71 -17.76 5.64 3.95
CA MET A 71 -18.21 6.78 4.73
C MET A 71 -19.75 6.90 4.70
N ASN A 72 -20.37 6.73 3.53
CA ASN A 72 -21.83 6.72 3.38
C ASN A 72 -22.48 5.54 4.15
N GLN A 73 -21.85 4.36 4.17
CA GLN A 73 -22.31 3.23 5.01
C GLN A 73 -22.21 3.53 6.51
N ALA A 74 -21.24 4.34 6.94
CA ALA A 74 -21.08 4.76 8.34
C ALA A 74 -22.13 5.80 8.77
N GLU A 75 -22.69 6.58 7.83
CA GLU A 75 -23.76 7.53 8.12
C GLU A 75 -25.13 6.84 8.28
N GLU A 76 -25.43 5.80 7.49
CA GLU A 76 -26.69 5.04 7.65
C GLU A 76 -26.78 4.28 9.00
N ALA A 77 -25.64 3.82 9.53
CA ALA A 77 -25.57 3.19 10.86
C ALA A 77 -25.77 4.18 12.03
N GLN A 78 -25.74 5.48 11.77
CA GLN A 78 -25.87 6.55 12.78
C GLN A 78 -27.28 7.12 12.90
N THR A 79 -28.29 6.52 12.26
CA THR A 79 -29.67 6.71 12.71
C THR A 79 -29.83 5.93 14.02
N ALA A 80 -29.32 6.51 15.10
CA ALA A 80 -29.51 6.04 16.45
C ALA A 80 -31.01 6.05 16.73
N ARG A 81 -31.67 4.93 16.40
CA ARG A 81 -32.98 4.59 16.95
C ARG A 81 -32.86 4.81 18.45
N VAL A 82 -33.87 5.42 19.05
CA VAL A 82 -33.93 5.74 20.48
C VAL A 82 -33.67 4.47 21.30
N VAL A 83 -32.39 4.18 21.56
CA VAL A 83 -31.87 3.18 22.51
C VAL A 83 -31.46 3.96 23.77
N THR A 84 -32.28 4.94 24.16
CA THR A 84 -32.13 5.55 25.48
C THR A 84 -32.87 4.63 26.46
N PRO A 85 -32.17 4.08 27.46
CA PRO A 85 -32.85 3.40 28.55
C PRO A 85 -33.89 4.32 29.17
N PHE A 86 -35.02 3.75 29.57
CA PHE A 86 -36.09 4.49 30.23
C PHE A 86 -35.54 5.27 31.45
N PRO A 87 -35.76 6.60 31.56
CA PRO A 87 -35.13 7.45 32.57
C PRO A 87 -35.66 7.26 34.01
N ALA A 88 -36.27 6.12 34.32
CA ALA A 88 -36.77 5.83 35.65
C ALA A 88 -35.75 5.04 36.49
N PRO A 89 -35.92 5.06 37.83
CA PRO A 89 -35.16 4.19 38.73
C PRO A 89 -35.25 2.73 38.29
N LYS A 90 -34.13 2.00 38.35
CA LYS A 90 -34.12 0.58 38.00
C LYS A 90 -34.97 -0.19 39.00
N ILE A 91 -35.88 -1.01 38.49
CA ILE A 91 -36.75 -1.89 39.31
C ILE A 91 -35.91 -2.86 40.16
N MET A 92 -34.72 -3.21 39.67
CA MET A 92 -33.76 -4.05 40.41
C MET A 92 -33.24 -3.38 41.67
N ASP A 93 -33.26 -2.05 41.79
CA ASP A 93 -32.71 -1.32 42.93
C ASP A 93 -33.76 -1.02 44.01
N LEU A 94 -35.01 -1.49 43.83
CA LEU A 94 -36.06 -1.28 44.81
C LEU A 94 -35.83 -2.16 46.06
N PRO A 95 -36.25 -1.70 47.26
CA PRO A 95 -36.10 -2.48 48.49
C PRO A 95 -36.72 -3.88 48.44
N GLN A 96 -37.79 -4.05 47.65
CA GLN A 96 -38.47 -5.34 47.46
C GLN A 96 -37.63 -6.39 46.72
N SER A 97 -36.67 -5.98 45.89
CA SER A 97 -35.81 -6.86 45.09
C SER A 97 -34.39 -6.98 45.67
N GLN A 98 -34.12 -6.33 46.80
CA GLN A 98 -32.84 -6.36 47.51
C GLN A 98 -32.91 -7.24 48.78
N GLY A 99 -31.74 -7.56 49.33
CA GLY A 99 -31.60 -8.39 50.53
C GLY A 99 -31.83 -9.88 50.25
N GLU A 100 -32.61 -10.53 51.12
CA GLU A 100 -32.79 -11.98 51.17
C GLU A 100 -33.28 -12.59 49.84
N HIS A 101 -34.12 -11.88 49.09
CA HIS A 101 -34.61 -12.34 47.77
C HIS A 101 -33.51 -12.40 46.71
N LYS A 102 -32.53 -11.49 46.75
CA LYS A 102 -31.42 -11.46 45.81
C LYS A 102 -30.36 -12.51 46.17
N GLU A 103 -30.14 -12.68 47.47
CA GLU A 103 -29.15 -13.59 48.03
C GLU A 103 -29.60 -15.05 47.88
N SER A 104 -30.86 -15.36 48.17
CA SER A 104 -31.43 -16.70 47.99
C SER A 104 -31.45 -17.16 46.53
N LEU A 105 -31.72 -16.24 45.58
CA LEU A 105 -31.71 -16.53 44.15
C LEU A 105 -30.33 -16.28 43.50
N TYR A 106 -29.27 -16.07 44.28
CA TYR A 106 -27.97 -15.73 43.70
C TYR A 106 -27.41 -16.84 42.81
N TRP A 107 -27.56 -18.09 43.25
CA TRP A 107 -27.19 -19.29 42.50
C TRP A 107 -28.44 -20.03 42.01
N GLY A 108 -28.38 -20.56 40.80
CA GLY A 108 -29.46 -21.37 40.25
C GLY A 108 -29.15 -21.89 38.86
N THR A 109 -30.12 -22.57 38.28
CA THR A 109 -30.03 -23.16 36.94
C THR A 109 -30.36 -22.17 35.83
N TYR A 110 -29.67 -21.03 35.78
CA TYR A 110 -29.93 -19.94 34.82
C TYR A 110 -29.36 -20.19 33.42
N HIS A 111 -28.99 -21.41 33.08
CA HIS A 111 -28.48 -21.80 31.76
C HIS A 111 -29.44 -22.81 31.09
N PRO A 112 -30.56 -22.34 30.51
CA PRO A 112 -31.65 -23.23 30.06
C PRO A 112 -31.30 -24.15 28.89
N HIS A 113 -30.17 -23.94 28.21
CA HIS A 113 -29.77 -24.70 27.02
C HIS A 113 -28.88 -25.93 27.30
N VAL A 114 -28.69 -26.31 28.56
CA VAL A 114 -27.90 -27.51 28.93
C VAL A 114 -28.71 -28.40 29.87
N TYR A 115 -28.45 -29.72 29.85
CA TYR A 115 -29.16 -30.69 30.70
C TYR A 115 -29.09 -30.32 32.19
N PHE A 116 -27.90 -29.95 32.66
CA PHE A 116 -27.74 -29.39 33.99
C PHE A 116 -26.61 -28.37 33.98
N GLY A 117 -26.93 -27.13 34.34
CA GLY A 117 -25.97 -26.03 34.38
C GLY A 117 -26.32 -25.05 35.48
N ILE A 118 -25.32 -24.61 36.23
CA ILE A 118 -25.44 -23.68 37.36
C ILE A 118 -24.68 -22.39 36.99
N ARG A 119 -25.31 -21.24 37.27
CA ARG A 119 -24.72 -19.91 37.02
C ARG A 119 -25.14 -18.93 38.13
N SER A 120 -24.32 -17.94 38.44
CA SER A 120 -24.68 -16.81 39.33
C SER A 120 -25.34 -15.65 38.57
N ARG A 121 -26.26 -14.92 39.21
CA ARG A 121 -26.94 -13.73 38.61
C ARG A 121 -26.09 -12.46 38.61
N THR A 122 -24.83 -12.57 38.20
CA THR A 122 -23.87 -11.45 38.11
C THR A 122 -23.41 -11.21 36.68
N PRO A 123 -23.08 -9.95 36.29
CA PRO A 123 -22.62 -9.64 34.93
C PRO A 123 -21.32 -10.38 34.59
N ARG A 124 -20.47 -10.64 35.60
CA ARG A 124 -19.35 -11.58 35.54
C ARG A 124 -19.67 -12.74 36.49
N SER A 125 -20.00 -13.88 35.91
CA SER A 125 -20.49 -15.05 36.65
C SER A 125 -19.63 -16.27 36.38
N LEU A 126 -19.43 -17.10 37.41
CA LEU A 126 -18.90 -18.45 37.23
C LEU A 126 -20.01 -19.36 36.68
N ILE A 127 -19.64 -20.22 35.74
CA ILE A 127 -20.56 -21.13 35.04
C ILE A 127 -20.05 -22.55 35.22
N ALA A 128 -20.94 -23.46 35.61
CA ALA A 128 -20.66 -24.89 35.71
C ALA A 128 -21.76 -25.68 34.97
N GLY A 129 -21.43 -26.85 34.44
CA GLY A 129 -22.38 -27.71 33.72
C GLY A 129 -21.99 -29.18 33.78
N LEU A 130 -22.97 -30.05 33.62
CA LEU A 130 -22.82 -31.50 33.58
C LEU A 130 -22.98 -32.01 32.16
N MET A 131 -22.08 -32.91 31.76
CA MET A 131 -22.14 -33.66 30.52
C MET A 131 -21.76 -35.11 30.82
N TRP A 132 -22.31 -36.05 30.07
CA TRP A 132 -21.96 -37.46 30.16
C TRP A 132 -22.01 -38.10 28.77
N ILE A 133 -21.37 -39.25 28.64
CA ILE A 133 -21.43 -40.10 27.44
C ILE A 133 -21.82 -41.51 27.87
N GLY A 134 -22.69 -42.17 27.11
CA GLY A 134 -23.08 -43.56 27.36
C GLY A 134 -21.98 -44.51 26.87
N LEU A 135 -21.75 -45.60 27.62
CA LEU A 135 -20.88 -46.70 27.20
C LEU A 135 -21.57 -47.63 26.20
#